data_AF-A0A0Q1BA88-F1
#
_entry.id   AF-A0A0Q1BA88-F1
#
_cell.length_a   1.000
_cell.length_b   1.000
_cell.length_c   1.000
_cell.angle_alpha   90.00
_cell.angle_beta   90.00
_cell.angle_gamma   90.00
#
_symmetry.space_group_name_H-M   'P 1'
#
loop_
_entity.id
_entity.type
_entity.pdbx_description
1 polymer ?
#
loop_
_entity_poly.entity_id
_entity_poly.type
_entity_poly.pdbx_seq_one_letter_code
_entity_poly.pdbx_strand_id
1 'polypeptide(L)'
;MTKISISFSVHNKTVNVERELKTEEDLKEVIEKLLIEIEDIGVKGKTTSGQFRALYAKALDYGWSKDKIREFLEAKLDTSEENEIVGKVDRLEFSRLIDEVGGGIESPGKATVSQMSAMWGKALDKGWTRVRVKEFLKSKLGTNKEEEIVGIIDKYKLSNVIDELENL
;
A
#
# COMPACT_ATOMS: atom_id res chain seq x y z
N MET A 1 25.90 -18.27 -20.22
CA MET A 1 24.43 -18.06 -20.27
C MET A 1 23.91 -18.23 -18.85
N THR A 2 23.13 -17.27 -18.37
CA THR A 2 22.55 -17.30 -17.01
C THR A 2 21.08 -17.67 -17.14
N LYS A 3 20.64 -18.74 -16.46
CA LYS A 3 19.25 -19.17 -16.43
C LYS A 3 18.65 -18.77 -15.08
N ILE A 4 17.56 -18.00 -15.10
CA ILE A 4 16.79 -17.68 -13.91
C ILE A 4 15.59 -18.63 -13.87
N SER A 5 15.41 -19.27 -12.72
CA SER A 5 14.22 -20.08 -12.43
C SER A 5 13.58 -19.51 -11.17
N ILE A 6 12.30 -19.14 -11.27
CA ILE A 6 11.50 -18.70 -10.13
C ILE A 6 10.40 -19.74 -9.92
N SER A 7 10.40 -20.35 -8.74
CA SER A 7 9.43 -21.33 -8.29
C SER A 7 8.50 -20.71 -7.27
N PHE A 8 7.18 -20.83 -7.46
CA PHE A 8 6.20 -20.35 -6.48
C PHE A 8 4.96 -21.25 -6.47
N SER A 9 4.20 -21.18 -5.38
CA SER A 9 3.04 -22.04 -5.15
C SER A 9 1.75 -21.35 -5.57
N VAL A 10 0.93 -22.02 -6.39
CA VAL A 10 -0.42 -21.59 -6.78
C VAL A 10 -1.39 -22.73 -6.51
N HIS A 11 -2.35 -22.54 -5.60
CA HIS A 11 -3.46 -23.48 -5.35
C HIS A 11 -3.01 -24.95 -5.24
N ASN A 12 -2.01 -25.25 -4.40
CA ASN A 12 -1.38 -26.56 -4.20
C ASN A 12 -0.52 -27.11 -5.35
N LYS A 13 -0.09 -26.28 -6.30
CA LYS A 13 0.85 -26.64 -7.37
C LYS A 13 2.05 -25.70 -7.36
N THR A 14 3.25 -26.26 -7.44
CA THR A 14 4.47 -25.48 -7.68
C THR A 14 4.59 -25.19 -9.17
N VAL A 15 4.56 -23.91 -9.54
CA VAL A 15 4.78 -23.45 -10.90
C VAL A 15 6.21 -22.95 -11.00
N ASN A 16 6.93 -23.44 -12.01
CA ASN A 16 8.28 -22.98 -12.34
C ASN A 16 8.23 -22.14 -13.60
N VAL A 17 8.70 -20.91 -13.51
CA VAL A 17 8.92 -20.05 -14.67
C VAL A 17 10.42 -19.93 -14.88
N GLU A 18 10.88 -20.37 -16.05
CA GLU A 18 12.29 -20.39 -16.42
C GLU A 18 12.53 -19.44 -17.58
N ARG A 19 13.59 -18.61 -17.48
CA ARG A 19 14.01 -17.74 -18.57
C ARG A 19 15.53 -17.73 -18.70
N GLU A 20 15.99 -17.90 -19.93
CA GLU A 20 17.40 -17.78 -20.29
C GLU A 20 17.72 -16.31 -20.61
N LEU A 21 18.72 -15.75 -19.92
CA LEU A 21 19.17 -14.39 -20.16
C LEU A 21 20.14 -14.33 -21.34
N LYS A 22 19.89 -13.40 -22.26
CA LYS A 22 20.93 -12.87 -23.15
C LYS A 22 21.74 -11.83 -22.38
N THR A 23 23.04 -11.78 -22.65
CA THR A 23 24.12 -11.14 -21.85
C THR A 23 23.98 -9.63 -21.54
N GLU A 24 22.92 -8.96 -21.98
CA GLU A 24 22.70 -7.53 -21.79
C GLU A 24 21.40 -7.17 -21.04
N GLU A 25 20.55 -8.13 -20.67
CA GLU A 25 19.35 -7.82 -19.88
C GLU A 25 19.73 -7.68 -18.38
N ASP A 26 19.40 -6.53 -17.78
CA ASP A 26 19.60 -6.31 -16.35
C ASP A 26 18.80 -7.35 -15.56
N LEU A 27 19.49 -8.09 -14.70
CA LEU A 27 18.96 -9.24 -13.95
C LEU A 27 17.69 -8.83 -13.18
N LYS A 28 17.68 -7.59 -12.70
CA LYS A 28 16.56 -6.97 -12.00
C LYS A 28 15.33 -6.79 -12.90
N GLU A 29 15.50 -6.32 -14.13
CA GLU A 29 14.40 -6.09 -15.07
C GLU A 29 13.73 -7.41 -15.48
N VAL A 30 14.51 -8.49 -15.60
CA VAL A 30 13.97 -9.82 -15.94
C VAL A 30 13.22 -10.44 -14.76
N ILE A 31 13.71 -10.26 -13.53
CA ILE A 31 12.99 -10.66 -12.32
C ILE A 31 11.67 -9.87 -12.21
N GLU A 32 11.69 -8.56 -12.45
CA GLU A 32 10.48 -7.71 -12.44
C GLU A 32 9.45 -8.15 -13.50
N LYS A 33 9.88 -8.43 -14.73
CA LYS A 33 8.99 -8.95 -15.79
C LYS A 33 8.37 -10.30 -15.43
N LEU A 34 9.17 -11.21 -14.87
CA LEU A 34 8.68 -12.51 -14.43
C LEU A 34 7.68 -12.36 -13.28
N LEU A 35 7.94 -11.47 -12.31
CA LEU A 35 7.01 -11.21 -11.22
C LEU A 35 5.68 -10.62 -11.72
N ILE A 36 5.70 -9.76 -12.73
CA ILE A 36 4.49 -9.21 -13.38
C ILE A 36 3.72 -10.33 -14.11
N GLU A 37 4.40 -11.17 -14.88
CA GLU A 37 3.77 -12.33 -15.54
C GLU A 37 3.13 -13.29 -14.52
N ILE A 38 3.75 -13.42 -13.34
CA ILE A 38 3.22 -14.23 -12.22
C ILE A 38 1.99 -13.59 -11.57
N GLU A 39 1.95 -12.26 -11.44
CA GLU A 39 0.78 -11.54 -10.94
C GLU A 39 -0.46 -11.74 -11.83
N ASP A 40 -0.26 -11.99 -13.13
CA ASP A 40 -1.32 -12.30 -14.11
C ASP A 40 -1.76 -13.78 -14.12
N ILE A 41 -1.07 -14.68 -13.40
CA ILE A 41 -1.47 -16.11 -13.26
C ILE A 41 -2.60 -16.30 -12.22
N GLY A 42 -2.98 -15.23 -11.50
CA GLY A 42 -4.12 -15.24 -10.59
C GLY A 42 -5.47 -15.45 -11.29
N VAL A 43 -6.49 -15.84 -10.53
CA VAL A 43 -7.86 -15.85 -11.05
C VAL A 43 -8.25 -14.41 -11.38
N LYS A 44 -8.60 -14.13 -12.64
CA LYS A 44 -8.92 -12.78 -13.11
C LYS A 44 -9.99 -12.13 -12.21
N GLY A 45 -9.70 -10.94 -11.72
CA GLY A 45 -10.58 -10.20 -10.80
C GLY A 45 -10.46 -10.59 -9.33
N LYS A 46 -9.57 -11.51 -8.97
CA LYS A 46 -9.31 -11.93 -7.59
C LYS A 46 -8.00 -11.37 -7.05
N THR A 47 -7.92 -11.35 -5.73
CA THR A 47 -6.75 -10.89 -4.98
C THR A 47 -5.53 -11.73 -5.34
N THR A 48 -4.41 -11.06 -5.59
CA THR A 48 -3.13 -11.71 -5.89
C THR A 48 -2.24 -11.78 -4.65
N SER A 49 -1.26 -12.69 -4.64
CA SER A 49 -0.22 -12.69 -3.60
C SER A 49 0.60 -11.39 -3.58
N GLY A 50 0.63 -10.64 -4.69
CA GLY A 50 1.21 -9.28 -4.73
C GLY A 50 0.44 -8.31 -3.85
N GLN A 51 -0.90 -8.26 -3.98
CA GLN A 51 -1.74 -7.42 -3.13
C GLN A 51 -1.70 -7.82 -1.66
N PHE A 52 -1.70 -9.13 -1.36
CA PHE A 52 -1.58 -9.61 0.02
C PHE A 52 -0.26 -9.15 0.66
N ARG A 53 0.86 -9.28 -0.06
CA ARG A 53 2.16 -8.76 0.38
C ARG A 53 2.16 -7.24 0.52
N ALA A 54 1.51 -6.52 -0.39
CA ALA A 54 1.39 -5.06 -0.31
C ALA A 54 0.64 -4.60 0.94
N LEU A 55 -0.43 -5.31 1.34
CA LEU A 55 -1.14 -5.05 2.58
C LEU A 55 -0.22 -5.18 3.81
N TYR A 56 0.48 -6.31 3.90
CA TYR A 56 1.41 -6.57 5.02
C TYR A 56 2.57 -5.57 5.05
N ALA A 57 3.17 -5.28 3.90
CA ALA A 57 4.26 -4.31 3.80
C ALA A 57 3.79 -2.92 4.27
N LYS A 58 2.64 -2.45 3.78
CA LYS A 58 2.07 -1.17 4.17
C LYS A 58 1.74 -1.13 5.67
N ALA A 59 1.18 -2.21 6.22
CA ALA A 59 0.81 -2.27 7.63
C ALA A 59 2.03 -2.30 8.57
N LEU A 60 3.07 -3.04 8.20
CA LEU A 60 4.33 -3.09 8.94
C LEU A 60 5.06 -1.75 8.88
N ASP A 61 5.09 -1.08 7.71
CA ASP A 61 5.61 0.28 7.56
C ASP A 61 4.85 1.28 8.44
N TYR A 62 3.58 1.00 8.70
CA TYR A 62 2.72 1.75 9.61
C TYR A 62 2.85 1.33 11.09
N GLY A 63 3.78 0.44 11.41
CA GLY A 63 4.04 -0.01 12.77
C GLY A 63 2.99 -0.96 13.34
N TRP A 64 2.15 -1.57 12.52
CA TRP A 64 1.25 -2.63 13.00
C TRP A 64 2.05 -3.88 13.36
N SER A 65 1.65 -4.56 14.43
CA SER A 65 2.15 -5.92 14.72
C SER A 65 1.51 -6.92 13.76
N LYS A 66 2.15 -8.08 13.58
CA LYS A 66 1.56 -9.18 12.80
C LYS A 66 0.19 -9.61 13.35
N ASP A 67 0.02 -9.59 14.67
CA ASP A 67 -1.27 -9.88 15.31
C ASP A 67 -2.34 -8.86 14.95
N LYS A 68 -2.01 -7.56 14.92
CA LYS A 68 -2.95 -6.53 14.51
C LYS A 68 -3.37 -6.68 13.04
N ILE A 69 -2.45 -7.07 12.16
CA ILE A 69 -2.76 -7.35 10.75
C ILE A 69 -3.70 -8.55 10.64
N ARG A 70 -3.44 -9.62 11.42
CA ARG A 70 -4.28 -10.81 11.49
C ARG A 70 -5.69 -10.47 11.97
N GLU A 71 -5.82 -9.78 13.10
CA GLU A 71 -7.12 -9.34 13.65
C GLU A 71 -7.89 -8.46 12.66
N PHE A 72 -7.21 -7.57 11.95
CA PHE A 72 -7.83 -6.74 10.92
C PHE A 72 -8.37 -7.57 9.74
N LEU A 73 -7.60 -8.54 9.26
CA LEU A 73 -8.04 -9.42 8.16
C LEU A 73 -9.18 -10.34 8.61
N GLU A 74 -9.07 -10.96 9.78
CA GLU A 74 -10.14 -11.78 10.37
C GLU A 74 -11.44 -10.97 10.54
N ALA A 75 -11.36 -9.73 11.00
CA ALA A 75 -12.55 -8.88 11.17
C ALA A 75 -13.20 -8.43 9.84
N LYS A 76 -12.44 -8.39 8.75
CA LYS A 76 -12.90 -7.87 7.45
C LYS A 76 -13.28 -8.97 6.46
N LEU A 77 -12.63 -10.12 6.56
CA LEU A 77 -12.70 -11.21 5.58
C LEU A 77 -13.04 -12.57 6.22
N ASP A 78 -13.29 -12.61 7.53
CA ASP A 78 -13.49 -13.83 8.34
C ASP A 78 -12.28 -14.79 8.36
N THR A 79 -11.15 -14.40 7.76
CA THR A 79 -9.89 -15.17 7.73
C THR A 79 -8.69 -14.23 7.54
N SER A 80 -7.52 -14.66 8.02
CA SER A 80 -6.22 -14.01 7.76
C SER A 80 -5.30 -14.85 6.88
N GLU A 81 -5.70 -16.06 6.53
CA GLU A 81 -4.84 -17.04 5.87
C GLU A 81 -4.66 -16.71 4.38
N GLU A 82 -3.41 -16.62 3.90
CA GLU A 82 -3.10 -16.20 2.53
C GLU A 82 -3.79 -17.09 1.47
N ASN A 83 -3.81 -18.41 1.70
CA ASN A 83 -4.45 -19.40 0.82
C ASN A 83 -6.00 -19.35 0.86
N GLU A 84 -6.59 -18.63 1.80
CA GLU A 84 -8.03 -18.36 1.87
C GLU A 84 -8.42 -17.01 1.28
N ILE A 85 -7.44 -16.13 1.09
CA ILE A 85 -7.65 -14.79 0.54
C ILE A 85 -7.26 -14.75 -0.95
N VAL A 86 -6.05 -15.18 -1.27
CA VAL A 86 -5.50 -15.14 -2.63
C VAL A 86 -6.30 -16.06 -3.54
N GLY A 87 -6.75 -15.51 -4.68
CA GLY A 87 -7.58 -16.23 -5.65
C GLY A 87 -9.06 -16.39 -5.25
N LYS A 88 -9.47 -15.96 -4.05
CA LYS A 88 -10.85 -16.10 -3.53
C LYS A 88 -11.54 -14.75 -3.30
N VAL A 89 -10.86 -13.82 -2.64
CA VAL A 89 -11.37 -12.46 -2.35
C VAL A 89 -11.28 -11.58 -3.59
N ASP A 90 -12.24 -10.68 -3.77
CA ASP A 90 -12.27 -9.77 -4.91
C ASP A 90 -11.10 -8.77 -4.89
N ARG A 91 -10.50 -8.54 -6.07
CA ARG A 91 -9.31 -7.69 -6.23
C ARG A 91 -9.57 -6.25 -5.79
N LEU A 92 -10.74 -5.69 -6.10
CA LEU A 92 -11.09 -4.30 -5.78
C LEU A 92 -11.41 -4.17 -4.30
N GLU A 93 -12.13 -5.14 -3.74
CA GLU A 93 -12.41 -5.21 -2.30
C GLU A 93 -11.11 -5.25 -1.49
N PHE A 94 -10.17 -6.12 -1.85
CA PHE A 94 -8.90 -6.23 -1.14
C PHE A 94 -8.01 -5.00 -1.31
N SER A 95 -8.04 -4.35 -2.48
CA SER A 95 -7.37 -3.06 -2.69
C SER A 95 -7.88 -1.99 -1.72
N ARG A 96 -9.18 -1.93 -1.43
CA ARG A 96 -9.73 -1.00 -0.42
C ARG A 96 -9.20 -1.31 0.98
N LEU A 97 -9.01 -2.58 1.32
CA LEU A 97 -8.39 -2.94 2.60
C LEU A 97 -6.95 -2.46 2.71
N ILE A 98 -6.17 -2.53 1.63
CA ILE A 98 -4.82 -1.93 1.59
C ILE A 98 -4.91 -0.42 1.81
N ASP A 99 -5.89 0.25 1.23
CA ASP A 99 -6.10 1.69 1.42
C ASP A 99 -6.48 2.04 2.88
N GLU A 100 -7.29 1.19 3.52
CA GLU A 100 -7.66 1.30 4.94
C GLU A 100 -6.45 1.09 5.89
N VAL A 101 -5.45 0.32 5.49
CA VAL A 101 -4.21 0.19 6.24
C VAL A 101 -3.50 1.54 6.28
N GLY A 102 -3.47 2.13 7.47
CA GLY A 102 -2.89 3.45 7.71
C GLY A 102 -3.84 4.62 7.48
N GLY A 103 -5.13 4.37 7.26
CA GLY A 103 -6.15 5.40 7.36
C GLY A 103 -6.51 5.61 8.83
N GLY A 104 -6.34 6.84 9.34
CA GLY A 104 -6.99 7.21 10.60
C GLY A 104 -8.50 6.99 10.47
N ILE A 105 -9.17 6.61 11.56
CA ILE A 105 -10.62 6.35 11.55
C ILE A 105 -11.34 7.65 11.23
N GLU A 106 -11.83 7.79 9.99
CA GLU A 106 -12.54 9.00 9.59
C GLU A 106 -13.73 9.24 10.51
N SER A 107 -13.80 10.46 11.04
CA SER A 107 -14.82 10.88 11.98
C SER A 107 -15.50 12.13 11.46
N PRO A 108 -16.83 12.28 11.58
CA PRO A 108 -17.52 13.48 11.12
C PRO A 108 -16.89 14.76 11.68
N GLY A 109 -16.59 15.72 10.81
CA GLY A 109 -15.93 16.98 11.17
C GLY A 109 -14.40 16.91 11.31
N LYS A 110 -13.79 15.74 11.10
CA LYS A 110 -12.33 15.54 11.20
C LYS A 110 -11.69 15.38 9.82
N ALA A 111 -10.36 15.56 9.81
CA ALA A 111 -9.52 15.41 8.63
C ALA A 111 -9.72 14.02 8.01
N THR A 112 -9.82 13.98 6.69
CA THR A 112 -10.02 12.75 5.92
C THR A 112 -8.74 12.29 5.23
N VAL A 113 -8.72 11.03 4.80
CA VAL A 113 -7.62 10.47 4.00
C VAL A 113 -7.49 11.24 2.68
N SER A 114 -8.62 11.65 2.09
CA SER A 114 -8.62 12.46 0.87
C SER A 114 -7.99 13.83 1.06
N GLN A 115 -8.21 14.50 2.21
CA GLN A 115 -7.55 15.76 2.52
C GLN A 115 -6.03 15.57 2.71
N MET A 116 -5.62 14.49 3.38
CA MET A 116 -4.20 14.18 3.52
C MET A 116 -3.53 13.88 2.19
N SER A 117 -4.20 13.12 1.33
CA SER A 117 -3.73 12.83 -0.03
C SER A 117 -3.60 14.10 -0.87
N ALA A 118 -4.58 15.02 -0.78
CA ALA A 118 -4.54 16.31 -1.47
C ALA A 118 -3.39 17.20 -0.97
N MET A 119 -3.14 17.21 0.34
CA MET A 119 -2.00 17.92 0.95
C MET A 119 -0.67 17.37 0.40
N TRP A 120 -0.51 16.05 0.39
CA TRP A 120 0.69 15.39 -0.14
C TRP A 120 0.88 15.68 -1.63
N GLY A 121 -0.17 15.54 -2.44
CA GLY A 121 -0.13 15.81 -3.87
C GLY A 121 0.36 17.24 -4.16
N LYS A 122 -0.29 18.24 -3.56
CA LYS A 122 0.09 19.66 -3.74
C LYS A 122 1.53 19.95 -3.33
N ALA A 123 2.00 19.37 -2.22
CA ALA A 123 3.36 19.60 -1.76
C ALA A 123 4.40 19.00 -2.72
N LEU A 124 4.15 17.79 -3.22
CA LEU A 124 5.03 17.12 -4.17
C LEU A 124 5.01 17.82 -5.54
N ASP A 125 3.86 18.32 -6.00
CA ASP A 125 3.75 19.09 -7.24
C ASP A 125 4.56 20.40 -7.20
N LYS A 126 4.72 20.99 -6.00
CA LYS A 126 5.62 22.12 -5.75
C LYS A 126 7.10 21.72 -5.60
N GLY A 127 7.43 20.46 -5.83
CA GLY A 127 8.79 19.93 -5.73
C GLY A 127 9.30 19.74 -4.31
N TRP A 128 8.42 19.69 -3.29
CA TRP A 128 8.87 19.47 -1.92
C TRP A 128 9.33 18.03 -1.73
N THR A 129 10.41 17.85 -0.97
CA THR A 129 10.85 16.52 -0.55
C THR A 129 9.91 15.97 0.53
N ARG A 130 9.75 14.65 0.60
CA ARG A 130 8.93 14.02 1.65
C ARG A 130 9.34 14.41 3.07
N VAL A 131 10.63 14.64 3.31
CA VAL A 131 11.16 15.12 4.60
C VAL A 131 10.59 16.51 4.92
N ARG A 132 10.66 17.44 3.97
CA ARG A 132 10.12 18.79 4.12
C ARG A 132 8.61 18.78 4.40
N VAL A 133 7.85 17.94 3.70
CA VAL A 133 6.41 17.79 3.94
C VAL A 133 6.12 17.30 5.36
N LYS A 134 6.86 16.29 5.82
CA LYS A 134 6.73 15.77 7.19
C LYS A 134 7.09 16.82 8.24
N GLU A 135 8.15 17.60 8.04
CA GLU A 135 8.53 18.69 8.96
C GLU A 135 7.46 19.79 8.98
N PHE A 136 6.94 20.16 7.82
CA PHE A 136 5.86 21.14 7.71
C PHE A 136 4.61 20.69 8.45
N LEU A 137 4.14 19.46 8.23
CA LEU A 137 3.00 18.90 8.95
C LEU A 137 3.23 18.89 10.46
N LYS A 138 4.41 18.42 10.90
CA LYS A 138 4.75 18.43 12.32
C LYS A 138 4.71 19.84 12.91
N SER A 139 5.16 20.85 12.17
CA SER A 139 5.14 22.25 12.60
C SER A 139 3.73 22.83 12.69
N LYS A 140 2.82 22.46 11.78
CA LYS A 140 1.47 23.03 11.67
C LYS A 140 0.43 22.29 12.48
N LEU A 141 0.56 20.97 12.57
CA LEU A 141 -0.41 20.06 13.15
C LEU A 141 0.06 19.43 14.46
N GLY A 142 1.35 19.57 14.80
CA GLY A 142 1.97 18.95 15.97
C GLY A 142 2.43 17.51 15.72
N THR A 143 2.05 16.94 14.58
CA THR A 143 2.40 15.58 14.16
C THR A 143 2.51 15.50 12.64
N ASN A 144 3.22 14.49 12.16
CA ASN A 144 3.39 14.17 10.75
C ASN A 144 2.92 12.75 10.40
N LYS A 145 2.31 12.09 11.37
CA LYS A 145 1.74 10.76 11.27
C LYS A 145 0.30 10.87 10.81
N GLU A 146 -0.07 10.12 9.79
CA GLU A 146 -1.37 10.25 9.15
C GLU A 146 -2.49 9.78 10.09
N GLU A 147 -2.24 8.78 10.93
CA GLU A 147 -3.16 8.25 11.94
C GLU A 147 -3.44 9.24 13.07
N GLU A 148 -2.48 10.13 13.34
CA GLU A 148 -2.65 11.18 14.34
C GLU A 148 -3.35 12.43 13.74
N ILE A 149 -3.53 12.45 12.42
CA ILE A 149 -4.17 13.54 11.67
C ILE A 149 -5.59 13.14 11.28
N VAL A 150 -5.73 12.09 10.47
CA VAL A 150 -7.00 11.60 9.94
C VAL A 150 -7.87 11.11 11.10
N GLY A 151 -9.12 11.57 11.15
CA GLY A 151 -10.05 11.19 12.22
C GLY A 151 -9.87 11.90 13.56
N ILE A 152 -8.77 12.64 13.76
CA ILE A 152 -8.44 13.30 15.03
C ILE A 152 -8.43 14.81 14.87
N ILE A 153 -7.68 15.30 13.88
CA ILE A 153 -7.53 16.73 13.61
C ILE A 153 -8.80 17.26 12.97
N ASP A 154 -9.18 18.48 13.35
CA ASP A 154 -10.32 19.17 12.75
C ASP A 154 -10.12 19.37 11.24
N LYS A 155 -11.15 19.04 10.44
CA LYS A 155 -11.04 19.09 8.97
C LYS A 155 -10.69 20.48 8.46
N TYR A 156 -11.15 21.54 9.13
CA TYR A 156 -10.90 22.92 8.74
C TYR A 156 -9.45 23.32 9.03
N LYS A 157 -8.86 22.76 10.09
CA LYS A 157 -7.43 22.96 10.38
C LYS A 157 -6.55 22.37 9.28
N LEU A 158 -6.85 21.17 8.78
CA LEU A 158 -6.10 20.57 7.67
C LEU A 158 -6.35 21.31 6.35
N SER A 159 -7.59 21.76 6.08
CA SER A 159 -7.89 22.63 4.95
C SER A 159 -7.06 23.91 4.96
N ASN A 160 -6.96 24.60 6.09
CA ASN A 160 -6.14 25.81 6.20
C ASN A 160 -4.65 25.53 5.93
N VAL A 161 -4.13 24.37 6.36
CA VAL A 161 -2.74 23.97 6.07
C VAL A 161 -2.54 23.72 4.56
N ILE A 162 -3.53 23.15 3.89
CA ILE A 162 -3.53 22.97 2.43
C ILE A 162 -3.55 24.33 1.71
N ASP A 163 -4.40 25.26 2.16
CA ASP A 163 -4.51 26.60 1.58
C ASP A 163 -3.23 27.43 1.80
N GLU A 164 -2.60 27.32 2.97
CA GLU A 164 -1.29 27.92 3.22
C GLU A 164 -0.24 27.36 2.26
N LEU A 165 -0.25 26.05 2.01
CA LEU A 165 0.68 25.41 1.09
C LEU A 165 0.43 25.87 -0.36
N GLU A 166 -0.81 26.17 -0.73
CA GLU A 166 -1.14 26.73 -2.05
C GLU A 166 -0.51 28.11 -2.27
N ASN A 167 -0.45 28.93 -1.23
CA ASN A 167 0.07 30.29 -1.27
C ASN A 167 1.61 30.41 -1.07
N LEU A 168 2.31 29.29 -0.84
CA LEU A 168 3.79 29.21 -0.71
C LEU A 168 4.49 28.77 -1.99
#